data_AF-A0A8I2K4H5-F1
#
_entry.id   AF-A0A8I2K4H5-F1
#
_cell.length_a   1.000
_cell.length_b   1.000
_cell.length_c   1.000
_cell.angle_alpha   90.00
_cell.angle_beta   90.00
_cell.angle_gamma   90.00
#
_symmetry.space_group_name_H-M   'P 1'
#
loop_
_entity.id
_entity.type
_entity.pdbx_description
1 polymer ?
#
loop_
_entity_poly.entity_id
_entity_poly.type
_entity_poly.pdbx_seq_one_letter_code
_entity_poly.pdbx_strand_id
1 'polypeptide(L)'
;MRDSKDYDVFISYSHLDSEPLFKDQEGWISGFHYTLKSLLGKRLTREPRIWHDKVLQGNDKFNDEIVGKLSNTKIFLAVISPCYLQSEWCMKELREFIKAAETRGGVHIGNKSRIFKIVKTLVPLDQYPDEIRELLGYEFFLKDDRGRPHECAPDRKAVYYEKYMTELENVAFDIGELILEMEWKNLKTTNHDAKQSSGDHKDRKPIYLEYLRKPPVEYSFEELDRELIARGAQVPDQILFRYKDKEGTPQRDAVVAQLKELYDPAASPSPNKALSHISTKDLVKILMIKAGKIGGSGSRGIWIGEDRMDFYDIPDEKVRNNAKCVAAVCMENSFVDRNRGFSTLRVKNYGKTLNLCDIEPFHYQPVASGSMCTGFLVKEDVVVTAAHFANENNVTALRFVFGYKMEEPYARVEEIPNENIYKGIKIIGRNLIRGGNKSDWALVKLDRSVEGQTVAALSKKKIFCDQPIYVIGHPCGLPLKYAPGASVRNVEETYFSANLDIYSDNAGSPVFDSNTHEVIGIVVHGYKRNFRWTGKCWTSIIYPTRDIYSRGAECTRVSEFIRYCQ
;
A
#
# COMPACT_ATOMS: atom_id res chain seq x y z
N MET A 1 -13.86 -21.15 -30.70
CA MET A 1 -14.96 -20.52 -29.95
C MET A 1 -15.84 -21.62 -29.35
N ARG A 2 -15.69 -21.90 -28.05
CA ARG A 2 -16.74 -22.55 -27.24
C ARG A 2 -17.20 -21.49 -26.25
N ASP A 3 -18.45 -21.06 -26.35
CA ASP A 3 -19.12 -20.26 -25.32
C ASP A 3 -19.07 -21.03 -24.00
N SER A 4 -18.21 -20.65 -23.07
CA SER A 4 -18.30 -21.16 -21.70
C SER A 4 -19.55 -20.52 -21.07
N LYS A 5 -20.50 -21.36 -20.67
CA LYS A 5 -21.76 -21.02 -19.98
C LYS A 5 -21.54 -20.74 -18.47
N ASP A 6 -20.32 -20.39 -18.05
CA ASP A 6 -20.04 -20.21 -16.64
C ASP A 6 -20.56 -18.86 -16.13
N TYR A 7 -21.17 -18.90 -14.95
CA TYR A 7 -21.61 -17.73 -14.19
C TYR A 7 -20.55 -17.37 -13.16
N ASP A 8 -20.33 -16.08 -12.97
CA ASP A 8 -19.33 -15.60 -12.03
C ASP A 8 -19.85 -15.67 -10.59
N VAL A 9 -21.09 -15.25 -10.40
CA VAL A 9 -21.67 -15.06 -9.08
C VAL A 9 -23.15 -15.43 -9.10
N PHE A 10 -23.58 -16.22 -8.12
CA PHE A 10 -24.98 -16.41 -7.78
C PHE A 10 -25.29 -15.72 -6.45
N ILE A 11 -26.35 -14.91 -6.40
CA ILE A 11 -26.83 -14.28 -5.16
C ILE A 11 -28.04 -15.06 -4.66
N SER A 12 -27.88 -15.75 -3.53
CA SER A 12 -28.94 -16.44 -2.81
C SER A 12 -29.48 -15.53 -1.69
N TYR A 13 -30.79 -15.31 -1.67
CA TYR A 13 -31.47 -14.41 -0.76
C TYR A 13 -32.92 -14.85 -0.53
N SER A 14 -33.56 -14.39 0.55
CA SER A 14 -35.00 -14.58 0.74
C SER A 14 -35.77 -13.48 0.01
N HIS A 15 -36.86 -13.79 -0.70
CA HIS A 15 -37.63 -12.78 -1.46
C HIS A 15 -38.07 -11.58 -0.61
N LEU A 16 -38.43 -11.84 0.65
CA LEU A 16 -38.77 -10.80 1.63
C LEU A 16 -37.63 -9.79 1.86
N ASP A 17 -36.37 -10.21 1.67
CA ASP A 17 -35.22 -9.32 1.79
C ASP A 17 -35.10 -8.31 0.65
N SER A 18 -35.78 -8.54 -0.48
CA SER A 18 -35.78 -7.66 -1.64
C SER A 18 -37.05 -6.81 -1.77
N GLU A 19 -38.02 -6.94 -0.86
CA GLU A 19 -39.21 -6.09 -0.88
C GLU A 19 -38.83 -4.67 -0.41
N PRO A 20 -39.12 -3.62 -1.21
CA PRO A 20 -38.83 -2.25 -0.80
C PRO A 20 -39.81 -1.80 0.28
N LEU A 21 -39.33 -0.98 1.24
CA LEU A 21 -40.17 -0.43 2.30
C LEU A 21 -41.14 0.65 1.78
N PHE A 22 -40.74 1.38 0.74
CA PHE A 22 -41.54 2.44 0.11
C PHE A 22 -41.71 2.17 -1.38
N LYS A 23 -42.85 2.59 -1.95
CA LYS A 23 -43.22 2.31 -3.36
C LYS A 23 -42.24 2.90 -4.39
N ASP A 24 -41.50 3.94 -4.03
CA ASP A 24 -40.55 4.66 -4.86
C ASP A 24 -39.09 4.23 -4.67
N GLN A 25 -38.84 3.21 -3.85
CA GLN A 25 -37.50 2.65 -3.62
C GLN A 25 -37.29 1.34 -4.39
N GLU A 26 -36.05 1.10 -4.80
CA GLU A 26 -35.62 -0.21 -5.25
C GLU A 26 -35.38 -1.14 -4.06
N GLY A 27 -35.67 -2.43 -4.25
CA GLY A 27 -35.39 -3.48 -3.27
C GLY A 27 -33.90 -3.62 -2.94
N TRP A 28 -33.59 -4.04 -1.72
CA TRP A 28 -32.21 -4.14 -1.22
C TRP A 28 -31.32 -5.00 -2.15
N ILE A 29 -31.85 -6.14 -2.61
CA ILE A 29 -31.11 -7.08 -3.47
C ILE A 29 -30.93 -6.51 -4.88
N SER A 30 -31.91 -5.78 -5.41
CA SER A 30 -31.78 -5.11 -6.71
C SER A 30 -30.66 -4.07 -6.69
N GLY A 31 -30.63 -3.21 -5.67
CA GLY A 31 -29.57 -2.21 -5.50
C GLY A 31 -28.19 -2.84 -5.25
N PHE A 32 -28.15 -3.91 -4.47
CA PHE A 32 -26.94 -4.71 -4.21
C PHE A 32 -26.39 -5.34 -5.47
N HIS A 33 -27.23 -6.03 -6.25
CA HIS A 33 -26.84 -6.64 -7.52
C HIS A 33 -26.33 -5.57 -8.50
N TYR A 34 -27.08 -4.48 -8.71
CA TYR A 34 -26.67 -3.43 -9.65
C TYR A 34 -25.29 -2.87 -9.32
N THR A 35 -25.07 -2.53 -8.04
CA THR A 35 -23.81 -1.95 -7.57
C THR A 35 -22.68 -2.97 -7.60
N LEU A 36 -22.91 -4.20 -7.16
CA LEU A 36 -21.94 -5.29 -7.24
C LEU A 36 -21.51 -5.57 -8.68
N LYS A 37 -22.46 -5.61 -9.62
CA LYS A 37 -22.19 -5.83 -11.05
C LYS A 37 -21.26 -4.76 -11.61
N SER A 38 -21.49 -3.49 -11.26
CA SER A 38 -20.64 -2.37 -11.68
C SER A 38 -19.24 -2.43 -11.08
N LEU A 39 -19.12 -2.66 -9.78
CA LEU A 39 -17.83 -2.74 -9.08
C LEU A 39 -17.02 -3.96 -9.53
N LEU A 40 -17.65 -5.13 -9.60
CA LEU A 40 -17.01 -6.36 -10.04
C LEU A 40 -16.60 -6.29 -11.51
N GLY A 41 -17.41 -5.66 -12.37
CA GLY A 41 -17.08 -5.54 -13.80
C GLY A 41 -15.85 -4.67 -14.07
N LYS A 42 -15.71 -3.55 -13.35
CA LYS A 42 -14.48 -2.72 -13.39
C LYS A 42 -13.25 -3.54 -13.00
N ARG A 43 -13.40 -4.45 -12.04
CA ARG A 43 -12.33 -5.27 -11.49
C ARG A 43 -11.95 -6.46 -12.38
N LEU A 44 -12.94 -7.15 -12.94
CA LEU A 44 -12.71 -8.24 -13.88
C LEU A 44 -12.36 -7.74 -15.29
N THR A 45 -12.44 -6.45 -15.55
CA THR A 45 -12.27 -5.82 -16.89
C THR A 45 -13.20 -6.39 -17.96
N ARG A 46 -14.32 -7.00 -17.53
CA ARG A 46 -15.38 -7.54 -18.37
C ARG A 46 -16.69 -7.49 -17.62
N GLU A 47 -17.81 -7.56 -18.32
CA GLU A 47 -19.11 -7.64 -17.68
C GLU A 47 -19.23 -8.96 -16.87
N PRO A 48 -19.50 -8.90 -15.56
CA PRO A 48 -19.62 -10.11 -14.74
C PRO A 48 -21.00 -10.72 -14.95
N ARG A 49 -21.03 -12.04 -15.07
CA ARG A 49 -22.27 -12.82 -15.19
C ARG A 49 -22.80 -13.12 -13.79
N ILE A 50 -23.49 -12.14 -13.23
CA ILE A 50 -24.19 -12.25 -11.96
C ILE A 50 -25.64 -12.64 -12.24
N TRP A 51 -26.11 -13.65 -11.53
CA TRP A 51 -27.51 -14.03 -11.58
C TRP A 51 -28.04 -14.28 -10.17
N HIS A 52 -29.35 -14.16 -10.06
CA HIS A 52 -30.13 -14.53 -8.90
C HIS A 52 -31.49 -14.93 -9.43
N ASP A 53 -32.17 -15.82 -8.73
CA ASP A 53 -33.50 -16.17 -9.15
C ASP A 53 -34.48 -15.04 -8.80
N LYS A 54 -35.42 -14.76 -9.72
CA LYS A 54 -36.45 -13.74 -9.56
C LYS A 54 -37.84 -14.34 -9.34
N VAL A 55 -38.05 -15.65 -9.57
CA VAL A 55 -39.41 -16.20 -9.72
C VAL A 55 -39.50 -17.68 -9.37
N LEU A 56 -39.10 -18.09 -8.16
CA LEU A 56 -39.49 -19.40 -7.64
C LEU A 56 -40.20 -19.26 -6.29
N GLN A 57 -41.47 -19.66 -6.28
CA GLN A 57 -42.34 -19.79 -5.14
C GLN A 57 -42.30 -21.24 -4.61
N GLY A 58 -42.75 -21.46 -3.38
CA GLY A 58 -42.59 -22.74 -2.66
C GLY A 58 -43.21 -23.98 -3.31
N ASN A 59 -43.93 -23.86 -4.44
CA ASN A 59 -44.47 -24.98 -5.21
C ASN A 59 -43.84 -25.13 -6.61
N ASP A 60 -42.81 -24.34 -6.93
CA ASP A 60 -42.09 -24.46 -8.19
C ASP A 60 -41.10 -25.63 -8.12
N LYS A 61 -41.07 -26.43 -9.19
CA LYS A 61 -40.08 -27.50 -9.30
C LYS A 61 -38.69 -26.86 -9.36
N PHE A 62 -37.80 -27.25 -8.44
CA PHE A 62 -36.35 -27.00 -8.54
C PHE A 62 -35.86 -27.67 -9.82
N ASN A 63 -35.97 -26.95 -10.93
CA ASN A 63 -35.81 -27.52 -12.26
C ASN A 63 -34.33 -27.84 -12.48
N ASP A 64 -34.03 -28.86 -13.27
CA ASP A 64 -32.65 -29.29 -13.58
C ASP A 64 -31.80 -28.14 -14.17
N GLU A 65 -32.47 -27.13 -14.72
CA GLU A 65 -31.84 -25.89 -15.20
C GLU A 65 -31.13 -25.09 -14.10
N ILE A 66 -31.70 -24.99 -12.89
CA ILE A 66 -31.12 -24.24 -11.76
C ILE A 66 -29.93 -25.00 -11.20
N VAL A 67 -30.08 -26.32 -11.01
CA VAL A 67 -28.98 -27.22 -10.65
C VAL A 67 -27.84 -27.05 -11.66
N GLY A 68 -28.16 -27.01 -12.95
CA GLY A 68 -27.21 -26.78 -14.03
C GLY A 68 -26.53 -25.42 -13.97
N LYS A 69 -27.26 -24.34 -13.68
CA LYS A 69 -26.69 -22.99 -13.54
C LYS A 69 -25.81 -22.86 -12.29
N LEU A 70 -26.25 -23.41 -11.15
CA LEU A 70 -25.46 -23.47 -9.91
C LEU A 70 -24.17 -24.27 -10.11
N SER A 71 -24.25 -25.38 -10.84
CA SER A 71 -23.07 -26.18 -11.20
C SER A 71 -22.08 -25.41 -12.07
N ASN A 72 -22.55 -24.44 -12.84
CA ASN A 72 -21.72 -23.55 -13.65
C ASN A 72 -21.36 -22.23 -12.94
N THR A 73 -21.65 -22.09 -11.66
CA THR A 73 -21.36 -20.87 -10.90
C THR A 73 -20.01 -20.95 -10.16
N LYS A 74 -19.19 -19.90 -10.28
CA LYS A 74 -17.90 -19.80 -9.57
C LYS A 74 -18.09 -19.47 -8.09
N ILE A 75 -18.87 -18.44 -7.78
CA ILE A 75 -19.05 -17.89 -6.42
C ILE A 75 -20.51 -17.91 -5.98
N PHE A 76 -20.75 -18.29 -4.72
CA PHE A 76 -22.06 -18.26 -4.07
C PHE A 76 -22.10 -17.13 -3.03
N LEU A 77 -23.03 -16.20 -3.15
CA LEU A 77 -23.29 -15.15 -2.16
C LEU A 77 -24.52 -15.51 -1.35
N ALA A 78 -24.36 -15.74 -0.05
CA ALA A 78 -25.46 -15.98 0.87
C ALA A 78 -25.81 -14.67 1.59
N VAL A 79 -26.95 -14.06 1.25
CA VAL A 79 -27.46 -12.86 1.93
C VAL A 79 -28.25 -13.28 3.16
N ILE A 80 -27.58 -13.25 4.32
CA ILE A 80 -28.08 -13.74 5.59
C ILE A 80 -29.01 -12.71 6.25
N SER A 81 -30.20 -13.18 6.55
CA SER A 81 -31.24 -12.56 7.36
C SER A 81 -31.99 -13.67 8.13
N PRO A 82 -32.85 -13.34 9.12
CA PRO A 82 -33.75 -14.32 9.72
C PRO A 82 -34.59 -15.09 8.68
N CYS A 83 -35.09 -14.39 7.65
CA CYS A 83 -35.90 -14.97 6.59
C CYS A 83 -35.08 -15.88 5.65
N TYR A 84 -33.79 -15.60 5.46
CA TYR A 84 -32.88 -16.46 4.70
C TYR A 84 -32.68 -17.81 5.38
N LEU A 85 -32.41 -17.81 6.69
CA LEU A 85 -32.14 -19.03 7.45
C LEU A 85 -33.38 -19.92 7.63
N GLN A 86 -34.58 -19.33 7.57
CA GLN A 86 -35.85 -20.07 7.59
C GLN A 86 -36.29 -20.56 6.21
N SER A 87 -35.65 -20.11 5.13
CA SER A 87 -36.00 -20.50 3.76
C SER A 87 -35.38 -21.85 3.42
N GLU A 88 -36.22 -22.89 3.35
CA GLU A 88 -35.79 -24.22 2.87
C GLU A 88 -35.15 -24.15 1.47
N TRP A 89 -35.63 -23.21 0.65
CA TRP A 89 -35.11 -22.98 -0.69
C TRP A 89 -33.67 -22.48 -0.68
N CYS A 90 -33.38 -21.44 0.12
CA CYS A 90 -32.02 -20.90 0.26
C CYS A 90 -31.04 -21.96 0.79
N MET A 91 -31.50 -22.78 1.75
CA MET A 91 -30.70 -23.90 2.28
C MET A 91 -30.43 -24.97 1.21
N LYS A 92 -31.41 -25.25 0.34
CA LYS A 92 -31.24 -26.18 -0.77
C LYS A 92 -30.23 -25.66 -1.80
N GLU A 93 -30.31 -24.38 -2.18
CA GLU A 93 -29.34 -23.74 -3.08
C GLU A 93 -27.90 -23.81 -2.54
N LEU A 94 -27.72 -23.54 -1.25
CA LEU A 94 -26.42 -23.64 -0.59
C LEU A 94 -25.85 -25.07 -0.66
N ARG A 95 -26.66 -26.08 -0.33
CA ARG A 95 -26.22 -27.49 -0.37
C ARG A 95 -25.92 -27.96 -1.80
N GLU A 96 -26.75 -27.59 -2.77
CA GLU A 96 -26.50 -27.94 -4.18
C GLU A 96 -25.26 -27.24 -4.73
N PHE A 97 -25.00 -25.98 -4.34
CA PHE A 97 -23.74 -25.32 -4.69
C PHE A 97 -22.53 -26.03 -4.09
N ILE A 98 -22.58 -26.39 -2.80
CA ILE A 98 -21.50 -27.12 -2.12
C ILE A 98 -21.20 -28.43 -2.85
N LYS A 99 -22.24 -29.23 -3.11
CA LYS A 99 -22.15 -30.50 -3.83
C LYS A 99 -21.58 -30.32 -5.24
N ALA A 100 -22.02 -29.29 -5.97
CA ALA A 100 -21.49 -29.03 -7.30
C ALA A 100 -20.05 -28.53 -7.27
N ALA A 101 -19.69 -27.68 -6.29
CA ALA A 101 -18.35 -27.14 -6.13
C ALA A 101 -17.32 -28.23 -5.83
N GLU A 102 -17.67 -29.27 -5.07
CA GLU A 102 -16.81 -30.44 -4.84
C GLU A 102 -16.34 -31.10 -6.15
N THR A 103 -17.21 -31.17 -7.16
CA THR A 103 -16.86 -31.74 -8.48
C THR A 103 -16.07 -30.79 -9.37
N ARG A 104 -16.01 -29.49 -9.01
CA ARG A 104 -15.39 -28.40 -9.81
C ARG A 104 -14.35 -27.62 -9.01
N GLY A 105 -13.43 -28.34 -8.36
CA GLY A 105 -12.27 -27.75 -7.68
C GLY A 105 -12.45 -27.43 -6.20
N GLY A 106 -13.51 -27.92 -5.57
CA GLY A 106 -13.80 -27.78 -4.15
C GLY A 106 -14.53 -26.48 -3.80
N VAL A 107 -15.11 -26.44 -2.60
CA VAL A 107 -15.73 -25.25 -1.99
C VAL A 107 -14.68 -24.22 -1.56
N HIS A 108 -13.43 -24.64 -1.40
CA HIS A 108 -12.31 -23.81 -0.97
C HIS A 108 -11.22 -23.76 -2.04
N ILE A 109 -10.70 -22.56 -2.28
CA ILE A 109 -9.54 -22.34 -3.14
C ILE A 109 -8.41 -21.82 -2.24
N GLY A 110 -7.48 -22.70 -1.88
CA GLY A 110 -6.50 -22.39 -0.85
C GLY A 110 -7.19 -22.22 0.51
N ASN A 111 -7.01 -21.07 1.16
CA ASN A 111 -7.65 -20.71 2.43
C ASN A 111 -8.89 -19.83 2.27
N LYS A 112 -9.40 -19.66 1.04
CA LYS A 112 -10.56 -18.81 0.73
C LYS A 112 -11.76 -19.67 0.35
N SER A 113 -12.93 -19.35 0.89
CA SER A 113 -14.19 -19.99 0.53
C SER A 113 -14.77 -19.39 -0.75
N ARG A 114 -15.44 -20.22 -1.54
CA ARG A 114 -16.27 -19.81 -2.68
C ARG A 114 -17.65 -19.33 -2.25
N ILE A 115 -17.96 -19.45 -0.96
CA ILE A 115 -19.19 -18.98 -0.34
C ILE A 115 -18.87 -17.69 0.41
N PHE A 116 -19.55 -16.62 0.02
CA PHE A 116 -19.44 -15.30 0.63
C PHE A 116 -20.66 -15.05 1.52
N LYS A 117 -20.41 -14.86 2.81
CA LYS A 117 -21.44 -14.62 3.82
C LYS A 117 -21.72 -13.12 3.94
N ILE A 118 -22.86 -12.66 3.44
CA ILE A 118 -23.31 -11.27 3.51
C ILE A 118 -24.34 -11.15 4.62
N VAL A 119 -23.96 -10.62 5.78
CA VAL A 119 -24.86 -10.50 6.93
C VAL A 119 -25.66 -9.20 6.79
N LYS A 120 -26.82 -9.28 6.15
CA LYS A 120 -27.76 -8.15 5.97
C LYS A 120 -28.38 -7.76 7.32
N THR A 121 -28.92 -8.75 8.02
CA THR A 121 -29.54 -8.58 9.34
C THR A 121 -28.78 -9.43 10.35
N LEU A 122 -28.46 -8.88 11.52
CA LEU A 122 -27.78 -9.62 12.57
C LEU A 122 -28.62 -10.83 13.00
N VAL A 123 -28.03 -12.02 12.91
CA VAL A 123 -28.61 -13.26 13.45
C VAL A 123 -27.62 -13.93 14.42
N PRO A 124 -28.07 -14.53 15.54
CA PRO A 124 -27.24 -15.36 16.41
C PRO A 124 -26.57 -16.54 15.68
N LEU A 125 -25.31 -16.84 16.03
CA LEU A 125 -24.47 -17.82 15.33
C LEU A 125 -24.99 -19.27 15.42
N ASP A 126 -25.73 -19.59 16.46
CA ASP A 126 -26.38 -20.90 16.68
C ASP A 126 -27.50 -21.19 15.68
N GLN A 127 -28.04 -20.16 15.01
CA GLN A 127 -29.05 -20.32 13.96
C GLN A 127 -28.44 -20.55 12.57
N TYR A 128 -27.13 -20.40 12.41
CA TYR A 128 -26.47 -20.61 11.12
C TYR A 128 -26.28 -22.11 10.88
N PRO A 129 -26.40 -22.59 9.62
CA PRO A 129 -26.00 -23.94 9.29
C PRO A 129 -24.47 -24.07 9.32
N ASP A 130 -23.98 -25.27 9.64
CA ASP A 130 -22.55 -25.53 9.93
C ASP A 130 -21.64 -25.07 8.79
N GLU A 131 -22.09 -25.22 7.54
CA GLU A 131 -21.33 -24.96 6.31
C GLU A 131 -20.93 -23.49 6.14
N ILE A 132 -21.66 -22.55 6.75
CA ILE A 132 -21.37 -21.11 6.70
C ILE A 132 -21.14 -20.47 8.07
N ARG A 133 -21.32 -21.24 9.16
CA ARG A 133 -21.17 -20.73 10.54
C ARG A 133 -19.76 -20.21 10.78
N GLU A 134 -18.75 -20.98 10.40
CA GLU A 134 -17.33 -20.66 10.63
C GLU A 134 -16.73 -19.67 9.63
N LEU A 135 -17.44 -19.36 8.54
CA LEU A 135 -16.98 -18.37 7.57
C LEU A 135 -17.00 -16.96 8.17
N LEU A 136 -15.95 -16.19 7.93
CA LEU A 136 -15.99 -14.75 8.16
C LEU A 136 -17.00 -14.13 7.16
N GLY A 137 -17.80 -13.17 7.62
CA GLY A 137 -18.83 -12.52 6.81
C GLY A 137 -18.64 -11.00 6.73
N TYR A 138 -19.35 -10.40 5.79
CA TYR A 138 -19.42 -8.95 5.59
C TYR A 138 -20.69 -8.43 6.26
N GLU A 139 -20.55 -7.51 7.22
CA GLU A 139 -21.66 -7.03 8.04
C GLU A 139 -22.28 -5.77 7.46
N PHE A 140 -23.47 -5.91 6.89
CA PHE A 140 -24.28 -4.82 6.34
C PHE A 140 -25.26 -4.26 7.37
N PHE A 141 -24.85 -4.18 8.64
CA PHE A 141 -25.58 -3.52 9.71
C PHE A 141 -24.62 -2.83 10.68
N LEU A 142 -25.14 -1.90 11.49
CA LEU A 142 -24.43 -1.28 12.62
C LEU A 142 -25.21 -1.50 13.89
N LYS A 143 -24.53 -1.60 15.03
CA LYS A 143 -25.18 -1.59 16.34
C LYS A 143 -25.21 -0.16 16.87
N ASP A 144 -26.36 0.29 17.37
CA ASP A 144 -26.42 1.54 18.14
C ASP A 144 -25.77 1.37 19.53
N ASP A 145 -25.71 2.46 20.30
CA ASP A 145 -25.14 2.47 21.65
C ASP A 145 -25.82 1.48 22.63
N ARG A 146 -27.02 0.99 22.29
CA ARG A 146 -27.77 -0.01 23.06
C ARG A 146 -27.62 -1.42 22.48
N GLY A 147 -26.74 -1.60 21.49
CA GLY A 147 -26.48 -2.87 20.83
C GLY A 147 -27.53 -3.28 19.79
N ARG A 148 -28.50 -2.41 19.45
CA ARG A 148 -29.57 -2.75 18.49
C ARG A 148 -29.04 -2.66 17.06
N PRO A 149 -29.23 -3.70 16.23
CA PRO A 149 -28.77 -3.69 14.85
C PRO A 149 -29.64 -2.77 13.98
N HIS A 150 -29.00 -1.99 13.11
CA HIS A 150 -29.59 -1.14 12.09
C HIS A 150 -29.00 -1.52 10.74
N GLU A 151 -29.86 -1.91 9.80
CA GLU A 151 -29.42 -2.37 8.47
C GLU A 151 -28.89 -1.22 7.62
N CYS A 152 -27.85 -1.50 6.86
CA CYS A 152 -27.33 -0.64 5.81
C CYS A 152 -28.14 -0.88 4.54
N ALA A 153 -28.46 0.17 3.78
CA ALA A 153 -29.31 0.07 2.59
C ALA A 153 -28.66 0.70 1.35
N PRO A 154 -28.96 0.21 0.13
CA PRO A 154 -28.50 0.78 -1.14
C PRO A 154 -29.10 2.15 -1.49
N ASP A 155 -29.91 2.75 -0.63
CA ASP A 155 -30.45 4.09 -0.84
C ASP A 155 -29.42 5.15 -0.43
N ARG A 156 -29.06 6.06 -1.35
CA ARG A 156 -28.17 7.20 -1.11
C ARG A 156 -28.61 8.12 0.03
N LYS A 157 -29.90 8.10 0.37
CA LYS A 157 -30.48 8.86 1.49
C LYS A 157 -30.46 8.09 2.81
N ALA A 158 -30.09 6.82 2.81
CA ALA A 158 -30.02 6.03 4.03
C ALA A 158 -28.88 6.53 4.93
N VAL A 159 -29.14 6.59 6.25
CA VAL A 159 -28.20 7.07 7.27
C VAL A 159 -26.86 6.32 7.23
N TYR A 160 -26.89 5.03 6.87
CA TYR A 160 -25.72 4.15 6.84
C TYR A 160 -25.27 3.78 5.41
N TYR A 161 -25.60 4.62 4.41
CA TYR A 161 -25.23 4.38 3.01
C TYR A 161 -23.71 4.31 2.79
N GLU A 162 -22.90 5.12 3.49
CA GLU A 162 -21.44 5.08 3.35
C GLU A 162 -20.85 3.73 3.79
N LYS A 163 -21.37 3.16 4.89
CA LYS A 163 -20.97 1.82 5.30
C LYS A 163 -21.44 0.77 4.30
N TYR A 164 -22.70 0.87 3.81
CA TYR A 164 -23.21 -0.02 2.77
C TYR A 164 -22.24 -0.10 1.58
N MET A 165 -21.83 1.06 1.06
CA MET A 165 -20.91 1.14 -0.07
C MET A 165 -19.53 0.57 0.26
N THR A 166 -18.99 0.88 1.45
CA THR A 166 -17.69 0.36 1.90
C THR A 166 -17.68 -1.17 1.95
N GLU A 167 -18.69 -1.79 2.55
CA GLU A 167 -18.80 -3.25 2.63
C GLU A 167 -18.99 -3.87 1.24
N LEU A 168 -19.79 -3.24 0.37
CA LEU A 168 -20.02 -3.74 -0.98
C LEU A 168 -18.78 -3.67 -1.87
N GLU A 169 -17.94 -2.65 -1.70
CA GLU A 169 -16.62 -2.55 -2.34
C GLU A 169 -15.70 -3.68 -1.89
N ASN A 170 -15.67 -3.99 -0.57
CA ASN A 170 -14.89 -5.11 -0.04
C ASN A 170 -15.36 -6.45 -0.62
N VAL A 171 -16.68 -6.67 -0.66
CA VAL A 171 -17.28 -7.88 -1.27
C VAL A 171 -16.88 -8.00 -2.74
N ALA A 172 -17.03 -6.93 -3.53
CA ALA A 172 -16.67 -6.93 -4.95
C ALA A 172 -15.17 -7.19 -5.16
N PHE A 173 -14.32 -6.64 -4.30
CA PHE A 173 -12.87 -6.86 -4.34
C PHE A 173 -12.52 -8.34 -4.17
N ASP A 174 -12.99 -8.94 -3.09
CA ASP A 174 -12.63 -10.31 -2.70
C ASP A 174 -13.23 -11.35 -3.65
N ILE A 175 -14.44 -11.12 -4.16
CA ILE A 175 -15.04 -11.94 -5.24
C ILE A 175 -14.17 -11.88 -6.49
N GLY A 176 -13.73 -10.69 -6.89
CA GLY A 176 -12.91 -10.49 -8.08
C GLY A 176 -11.56 -11.21 -7.97
N GLU A 177 -10.86 -11.11 -6.83
CA GLU A 177 -9.60 -11.84 -6.61
C GLU A 177 -9.79 -13.35 -6.78
N LEU A 178 -10.85 -13.89 -6.19
CA LEU A 178 -11.09 -15.32 -6.20
C LEU A 178 -11.47 -15.85 -7.59
N ILE A 179 -12.28 -15.11 -8.34
CA ILE A 179 -12.61 -15.46 -9.73
C ILE A 179 -11.36 -15.45 -10.60
N LEU A 180 -10.53 -14.41 -10.50
CA LEU A 180 -9.28 -14.31 -11.25
C LEU A 180 -8.32 -15.45 -10.90
N GLU A 181 -8.24 -15.85 -9.62
CA GLU A 181 -7.44 -17.00 -9.21
C GLU A 181 -7.94 -18.32 -9.83
N MET A 182 -9.26 -18.54 -9.87
CA MET A 182 -9.86 -19.73 -10.49
C MET A 182 -9.59 -19.77 -11.99
N GLU A 183 -9.80 -18.65 -12.68
CA GLU A 183 -9.57 -18.52 -14.13
C GLU A 183 -8.11 -18.81 -14.48
N TRP A 184 -7.18 -18.25 -13.70
CA TRP A 184 -5.75 -18.50 -13.84
C TRP A 184 -5.37 -19.99 -13.65
N LYS A 185 -5.95 -20.66 -12.66
CA LYS A 185 -5.71 -22.10 -12.44
C LYS A 185 -6.22 -22.95 -13.60
N ASN A 186 -7.41 -22.66 -14.12
CA ASN A 186 -7.99 -23.38 -15.25
C ASN A 186 -7.17 -23.24 -16.54
N LEU A 187 -6.56 -22.08 -16.78
CA LEU A 187 -5.64 -21.84 -17.91
C LEU A 187 -4.35 -22.67 -17.83
N LYS A 188 -3.94 -23.11 -16.63
CA LYS A 188 -2.76 -23.98 -16.45
C LYS A 188 -3.07 -25.46 -16.68
N THR A 189 -4.28 -25.91 -16.35
CA THR A 189 -4.69 -27.32 -16.52
C THR A 189 -4.92 -27.66 -17.99
N THR A 190 -5.58 -26.79 -18.76
CA THR A 190 -5.85 -27.01 -20.20
C THR A 190 -4.60 -27.02 -21.07
N ASN A 191 -3.54 -26.30 -20.67
CA ASN A 191 -2.24 -26.32 -21.35
C ASN A 191 -1.42 -27.60 -21.07
N HIS A 192 -1.84 -28.44 -20.10
CA HIS A 192 -1.16 -29.69 -19.77
C HIS A 192 -1.65 -30.87 -20.64
N ASP A 193 -2.92 -30.85 -21.09
CA ASP A 193 -3.53 -31.89 -21.92
C ASP A 193 -3.18 -31.75 -23.43
N ALA A 194 -2.79 -30.55 -23.88
CA ALA A 194 -2.37 -30.30 -25.26
C ALA A 194 -0.93 -30.76 -25.58
N LYS A 195 -0.18 -31.29 -24.59
CA LYS A 195 1.19 -31.81 -24.73
C LYS A 195 1.23 -33.33 -24.49
N GLN A 196 0.49 -34.08 -25.30
CA GLN A 196 0.72 -35.53 -25.48
C GLN A 196 1.01 -35.83 -26.96
N SER A 197 2.15 -35.33 -27.46
CA SER A 197 2.88 -35.97 -28.55
C SER A 197 4.34 -35.52 -28.51
N SER A 198 5.24 -36.49 -28.65
CA SER A 198 6.71 -36.38 -28.66
C SER A 198 7.44 -36.17 -27.31
N GLY A 199 7.86 -37.32 -26.74
CA GLY A 199 9.29 -37.64 -26.61
C GLY A 199 10.15 -36.86 -25.62
N ASP A 200 10.22 -37.39 -24.41
CA ASP A 200 11.35 -37.39 -23.46
C ASP A 200 12.36 -36.23 -23.53
N HIS A 201 12.07 -35.16 -22.81
CA HIS A 201 13.09 -34.36 -22.13
C HIS A 201 12.51 -33.85 -20.81
N LYS A 202 12.96 -34.46 -19.71
CA LYS A 202 12.84 -33.90 -18.36
C LYS A 202 13.53 -32.53 -18.33
N ASP A 203 12.95 -31.65 -17.51
CA ASP A 203 13.38 -30.30 -17.20
C ASP A 203 13.24 -29.26 -18.31
N ARG A 204 12.06 -28.63 -18.35
CA ARG A 204 11.85 -27.17 -18.51
C ARG A 204 10.35 -26.83 -18.48
N LYS A 205 9.92 -26.02 -17.52
CA LYS A 205 8.61 -25.32 -17.57
C LYS A 205 8.77 -24.00 -18.34
N PRO A 206 7.84 -23.66 -19.26
CA PRO A 206 7.84 -22.37 -19.93
C PRO A 206 7.25 -21.24 -19.05
N ILE A 207 7.78 -20.03 -19.24
CA ILE A 207 7.33 -18.73 -18.72
C ILE A 207 6.33 -18.10 -19.71
N TYR A 208 5.38 -17.26 -19.23
CA TYR A 208 4.89 -15.96 -19.78
C TYR A 208 3.76 -15.44 -18.82
N LEU A 209 3.80 -14.30 -18.09
CA LEU A 209 3.95 -12.83 -18.30
C LEU A 209 2.61 -12.08 -18.53
N GLU A 210 2.16 -11.29 -17.53
CA GLU A 210 1.42 -10.00 -17.55
C GLU A 210 0.84 -9.73 -16.12
N TYR A 211 0.96 -8.61 -15.40
CA TYR A 211 1.35 -7.22 -15.68
C TYR A 211 2.14 -6.62 -14.48
N LEU A 212 3.23 -5.92 -14.76
CA LEU A 212 3.91 -4.95 -13.88
C LEU A 212 3.59 -3.54 -14.39
N ARG A 213 3.41 -2.57 -13.49
CA ARG A 213 3.35 -1.15 -13.85
C ARG A 213 4.73 -0.72 -14.37
N LYS A 214 4.80 -0.44 -15.68
CA LYS A 214 5.79 0.31 -16.46
C LYS A 214 7.25 0.36 -15.95
N PRO A 215 8.19 -0.34 -16.62
CA PRO A 215 9.57 0.12 -16.73
C PRO A 215 9.66 1.42 -17.55
N PRO A 216 10.80 2.14 -17.53
CA PRO A 216 11.04 3.20 -18.51
C PRO A 216 10.86 2.63 -19.93
N VAL A 217 10.29 3.45 -20.80
CA VAL A 217 9.45 3.12 -21.96
C VAL A 217 10.12 2.31 -23.10
N GLU A 218 11.28 1.70 -22.92
CA GLU A 218 12.09 1.22 -24.04
C GLU A 218 12.41 -0.28 -24.10
N TYR A 219 12.27 -1.10 -23.04
CA TYR A 219 12.77 -2.49 -23.07
C TYR A 219 11.83 -3.53 -22.42
N SER A 220 11.77 -4.72 -23.04
CA SER A 220 11.05 -5.93 -22.63
C SER A 220 11.89 -6.85 -21.72
N PHE A 221 11.23 -7.78 -21.03
CA PHE A 221 11.92 -8.73 -20.15
C PHE A 221 12.79 -9.75 -20.89
N GLU A 222 12.41 -10.14 -22.11
CA GLU A 222 13.27 -11.00 -22.93
C GLU A 222 14.57 -10.30 -23.35
N GLU A 223 14.57 -8.97 -23.43
CA GLU A 223 15.76 -8.17 -23.70
C GLU A 223 16.67 -8.07 -22.47
N LEU A 224 16.09 -8.02 -21.27
CA LEU A 224 16.83 -8.04 -20.00
C LEU A 224 17.46 -9.42 -19.69
N ASP A 225 16.75 -10.51 -19.97
CA ASP A 225 17.26 -11.88 -19.80
C ASP A 225 18.41 -12.16 -20.78
N ARG A 226 18.28 -11.72 -22.04
CA ARG A 226 19.35 -11.82 -23.05
C ARG A 226 20.59 -11.03 -22.67
N GLU A 227 20.42 -9.86 -22.04
CA GLU A 227 21.54 -9.01 -21.61
C GLU A 227 22.35 -9.63 -20.47
N LEU A 228 21.72 -10.33 -19.52
CA LEU A 228 22.42 -11.03 -18.45
C LEU A 228 23.24 -12.21 -18.96
N ILE A 229 22.68 -12.96 -19.90
CA ILE A 229 23.38 -14.07 -20.56
C ILE A 229 24.55 -13.52 -21.39
N ALA A 230 24.38 -12.38 -22.08
CA ALA A 230 25.45 -11.71 -22.82
C ALA A 230 26.59 -11.20 -21.90
N ARG A 231 26.25 -10.87 -20.64
CA ARG A 231 27.21 -10.45 -19.60
C ARG A 231 27.85 -11.61 -18.83
N GLY A 232 27.66 -12.86 -19.26
CA GLY A 232 28.32 -14.03 -18.66
C GLY A 232 27.66 -14.55 -17.37
N ALA A 233 26.42 -14.15 -17.08
CA ALA A 233 25.69 -14.66 -15.92
C ALA A 233 25.01 -16.01 -16.24
N GLN A 234 25.20 -17.01 -15.38
CA GLN A 234 24.44 -18.26 -15.43
C GLN A 234 23.18 -18.13 -14.56
N VAL A 235 22.00 -18.43 -15.11
CA VAL A 235 20.72 -18.38 -14.38
C VAL A 235 20.43 -19.76 -13.78
N PRO A 236 20.42 -19.95 -12.46
CA PRO A 236 20.30 -21.27 -11.85
C PRO A 236 18.84 -21.73 -11.66
N ASP A 237 18.60 -23.02 -11.97
CA ASP A 237 17.26 -23.62 -11.97
C ASP A 237 16.67 -23.88 -10.56
N GLN A 238 17.48 -23.95 -9.48
CA GLN A 238 17.01 -24.21 -8.10
C GLN A 238 17.16 -23.02 -7.12
N ILE A 239 16.54 -23.11 -5.93
CA ILE A 239 16.65 -22.12 -4.84
C ILE A 239 18.05 -22.26 -4.22
N LEU A 240 18.89 -21.24 -4.35
CA LEU A 240 20.27 -21.28 -3.86
C LEU A 240 20.45 -20.81 -2.41
N PHE A 241 19.45 -20.18 -1.79
CA PHE A 241 19.69 -19.45 -0.54
C PHE A 241 18.77 -19.88 0.61
N ARG A 242 19.33 -20.66 1.55
CA ARG A 242 18.87 -20.67 2.94
C ARG A 242 19.74 -19.70 3.72
N TYR A 243 19.13 -18.64 4.27
CA TYR A 243 19.85 -17.59 5.01
C TYR A 243 20.30 -18.02 6.41
N LYS A 244 19.87 -19.21 6.85
CA LYS A 244 20.23 -19.84 8.11
C LYS A 244 20.43 -21.34 7.88
N ASP A 245 21.41 -21.93 8.55
CA ASP A 245 21.48 -23.38 8.72
C ASP A 245 20.36 -23.90 9.65
N LYS A 246 20.32 -25.21 9.88
CA LYS A 246 19.28 -25.83 10.71
C LYS A 246 19.36 -25.36 12.17
N GLU A 247 20.51 -24.85 12.58
CA GLU A 247 20.79 -24.31 13.91
C GLU A 247 20.53 -22.80 14.03
N GLY A 248 20.21 -22.10 12.93
CA GLY A 248 19.78 -20.70 12.94
C GLY A 248 20.89 -19.67 12.75
N THR A 249 22.10 -20.08 12.38
CA THR A 249 23.27 -19.19 12.20
C THR A 249 23.29 -18.56 10.81
N PRO A 250 23.44 -17.23 10.66
CA PRO A 250 23.56 -16.59 9.35
C PRO A 250 24.89 -16.90 8.67
N GLN A 251 24.86 -17.49 7.48
CA GLN A 251 26.07 -17.80 6.70
C GLN A 251 26.34 -16.76 5.59
N ARG A 252 26.89 -15.60 5.99
CA ARG A 252 27.23 -14.45 5.13
C ARG A 252 28.23 -14.81 4.01
N ASP A 253 29.30 -15.51 4.33
CA ASP A 253 30.43 -15.70 3.41
C ASP A 253 30.16 -16.79 2.36
N ALA A 254 29.35 -17.80 2.70
CA ALA A 254 28.94 -18.86 1.78
C ALA A 254 28.02 -18.34 0.65
N VAL A 255 27.08 -17.43 1.00
CA VAL A 255 26.17 -16.80 0.03
C VAL A 255 26.93 -15.88 -0.92
N VAL A 256 27.91 -15.11 -0.42
CA VAL A 256 28.74 -14.22 -1.24
C VAL A 256 29.70 -15.01 -2.14
N ALA A 257 30.23 -16.15 -1.69
CA ALA A 257 31.06 -17.04 -2.50
C ALA A 257 30.27 -17.69 -3.64
N GLN A 258 29.07 -18.20 -3.38
CA GLN A 258 28.20 -18.81 -4.41
C GLN A 258 27.68 -17.80 -5.45
N LEU A 259 27.47 -16.54 -5.04
CA LEU A 259 27.12 -15.46 -5.98
C LEU A 259 28.26 -15.09 -6.93
N LYS A 260 29.53 -15.32 -6.51
CA LYS A 260 30.70 -15.09 -7.37
C LYS A 260 30.92 -16.23 -8.38
N GLU A 261 30.52 -17.46 -8.05
CA GLU A 261 30.60 -18.61 -8.98
C GLU A 261 29.60 -18.53 -10.15
N LEU A 262 28.52 -17.77 -10.01
CA LEU A 262 27.48 -17.58 -11.06
C LEU A 262 27.88 -16.55 -12.13
N TYR A 263 29.06 -15.94 -12.03
CA TYR A 263 29.56 -14.93 -12.95
C TYR A 263 30.92 -15.36 -13.52
N ASP A 264 30.94 -15.74 -14.80
CA ASP A 264 32.17 -16.04 -15.53
C ASP A 264 32.51 -14.88 -16.49
N PRO A 265 33.54 -14.06 -16.18
CA PRO A 265 33.91 -12.92 -17.02
C PRO A 265 34.49 -13.32 -18.39
N ALA A 266 34.82 -14.60 -18.62
CA ALA A 266 35.40 -15.08 -19.88
C ALA A 266 34.36 -15.51 -20.93
N ALA A 267 33.09 -15.68 -20.56
CA ALA A 267 32.02 -16.08 -21.47
C ALA A 267 31.20 -14.86 -21.94
N SER A 268 31.65 -14.19 -23.02
CA SER A 268 30.92 -13.04 -23.58
C SER A 268 30.61 -13.22 -25.07
N PRO A 269 29.35 -13.00 -25.46
CA PRO A 269 29.02 -12.20 -26.63
C PRO A 269 28.67 -10.76 -26.19
N SER A 270 29.08 -9.79 -26.99
CA SER A 270 29.07 -8.35 -26.66
C SER A 270 27.73 -7.82 -26.09
N PRO A 271 27.72 -7.14 -24.94
CA PRO A 271 26.51 -6.62 -24.28
C PRO A 271 25.78 -5.55 -25.09
N ASN A 272 24.47 -5.48 -24.93
CA ASN A 272 23.60 -4.48 -25.54
C ASN A 272 23.92 -3.09 -24.95
N LYS A 273 24.49 -2.21 -25.78
CA LYS A 273 24.88 -0.83 -25.38
C LYS A 273 23.74 -0.07 -24.70
N ALA A 274 22.49 -0.33 -25.09
CA ALA A 274 21.31 0.31 -24.53
C ALA A 274 21.11 0.02 -23.03
N LEU A 275 21.56 -1.13 -22.54
CA LEU A 275 21.35 -1.57 -21.15
C LEU A 275 22.59 -1.40 -20.26
N SER A 276 23.68 -0.84 -20.80
CA SER A 276 24.96 -0.64 -20.11
C SER A 276 24.88 0.20 -18.82
N HIS A 277 23.83 1.02 -18.70
CA HIS A 277 23.56 1.89 -17.55
C HIS A 277 22.93 1.15 -16.35
N ILE A 278 22.39 -0.05 -16.54
CA ILE A 278 21.80 -0.86 -15.46
C ILE A 278 22.88 -1.78 -14.89
N SER A 279 23.12 -1.71 -13.58
CA SER A 279 24.09 -2.56 -12.92
C SER A 279 23.63 -4.03 -12.97
N THR A 280 24.58 -4.95 -13.16
CA THR A 280 24.30 -6.40 -13.17
C THR A 280 23.64 -6.86 -11.86
N LYS A 281 23.95 -6.20 -10.74
CA LYS A 281 23.35 -6.47 -9.42
C LYS A 281 21.86 -6.14 -9.37
N ASP A 282 21.42 -5.07 -10.02
CA ASP A 282 20.02 -4.63 -10.00
C ASP A 282 19.17 -5.43 -11.00
N LEU A 283 19.75 -5.80 -12.13
CA LEU A 283 19.16 -6.78 -13.06
C LEU A 283 18.85 -8.12 -12.37
N VAL A 284 19.80 -8.64 -11.58
CA VAL A 284 19.62 -9.87 -10.81
C VAL A 284 18.52 -9.74 -9.75
N LYS A 285 18.44 -8.60 -9.04
CA LYS A 285 17.36 -8.34 -8.07
C LYS A 285 15.98 -8.31 -8.71
N ILE A 286 15.82 -7.61 -9.84
CA ILE A 286 14.55 -7.49 -10.57
C ILE A 286 14.03 -8.87 -10.99
N LEU A 287 14.93 -9.75 -11.44
CA LEU A 287 14.56 -11.11 -11.84
C LEU A 287 14.33 -12.06 -10.66
N MET A 288 15.08 -11.93 -9.56
CA MET A 288 14.89 -12.72 -8.34
C MET A 288 13.52 -12.45 -7.67
N ILE A 289 13.05 -11.21 -7.73
CA ILE A 289 11.71 -10.79 -7.27
C ILE A 289 10.63 -11.39 -8.18
N LYS A 290 10.83 -11.36 -9.51
CA LYS A 290 9.90 -11.92 -10.50
C LYS A 290 9.83 -13.46 -10.46
N ALA A 291 10.93 -14.13 -10.16
CA ALA A 291 11.01 -15.59 -10.05
C ALA A 291 10.43 -16.15 -8.74
N GLY A 292 10.03 -15.28 -7.79
CA GLY A 292 9.50 -15.69 -6.49
C GLY A 292 10.51 -16.43 -5.61
N LYS A 293 11.81 -16.32 -5.89
CA LYS A 293 12.89 -17.03 -5.18
C LYS A 293 13.44 -16.29 -3.96
N ILE A 294 12.98 -15.05 -3.73
CA ILE A 294 13.10 -14.35 -2.43
C ILE A 294 11.68 -14.33 -1.85
N GLY A 295 11.42 -15.24 -0.89
CA GLY A 295 10.09 -15.53 -0.40
C GLY A 295 9.58 -14.54 0.65
N GLY A 296 8.50 -13.84 0.33
CA GLY A 296 7.47 -13.50 1.33
C GLY A 296 6.61 -14.73 1.58
N SER A 297 6.65 -15.28 2.79
CA SER A 297 5.81 -16.41 3.17
C SER A 297 4.36 -15.96 3.37
N GLY A 298 3.47 -16.43 2.49
CA GLY A 298 2.05 -16.64 2.79
C GLY A 298 1.10 -15.50 2.39
N SER A 299 0.12 -15.86 1.56
CA SER A 299 -1.01 -15.08 1.02
C SER A 299 -0.73 -14.03 -0.06
N ARG A 300 -1.53 -14.17 -1.13
CA ARG A 300 -1.43 -13.56 -2.46
C ARG A 300 -1.99 -12.14 -2.47
N GLY A 301 -1.38 -11.32 -3.32
CA GLY A 301 -1.84 -10.00 -3.75
C GLY A 301 -0.66 -9.34 -4.47
N ILE A 302 -0.87 -8.80 -5.67
CA ILE A 302 0.14 -7.94 -6.29
C ILE A 302 0.02 -6.59 -5.59
N TRP A 303 1.03 -6.32 -4.75
CA TRP A 303 1.11 -5.18 -3.85
C TRP A 303 1.44 -3.92 -4.63
N ILE A 304 0.73 -2.83 -4.37
CA ILE A 304 1.24 -1.50 -4.71
C ILE A 304 2.30 -1.23 -3.66
N GLY A 305 3.56 -1.39 -4.04
CA GLY A 305 4.68 -1.38 -3.12
C GLY A 305 4.75 -0.09 -2.31
N GLU A 306 5.28 -0.21 -1.11
CA GLU A 306 6.06 0.87 -0.51
C GLU A 306 6.89 1.59 -1.58
N ASP A 307 6.68 2.90 -1.76
CA ASP A 307 7.39 3.70 -2.76
C ASP A 307 8.27 4.79 -2.13
N ARG A 308 8.35 4.84 -0.79
CA ARG A 308 9.35 5.65 -0.11
C ARG A 308 10.74 5.12 -0.38
N MET A 309 11.66 6.04 -0.59
CA MET A 309 13.05 5.73 -0.91
C MET A 309 13.99 6.36 0.11
N ASP A 310 15.07 5.64 0.40
CA ASP A 310 16.25 6.24 1.02
C ASP A 310 16.93 7.21 0.05
N PHE A 311 17.75 8.12 0.59
CA PHE A 311 18.45 9.12 -0.22
C PHE A 311 19.29 8.49 -1.35
N TYR A 312 19.96 7.36 -1.08
CA TYR A 312 20.79 6.66 -2.07
C TYR A 312 19.98 6.01 -3.21
N ASP A 313 18.68 5.76 -3.02
CA ASP A 313 17.79 5.17 -4.02
C ASP A 313 17.08 6.24 -4.87
N ILE A 314 17.19 7.54 -4.54
CA ILE A 314 16.56 8.62 -5.30
C ILE A 314 17.25 8.75 -6.67
N PRO A 315 16.55 8.53 -7.80
CA PRO A 315 17.18 8.58 -9.13
C PRO A 315 17.40 10.01 -9.63
N ASP A 316 16.50 10.94 -9.29
CA ASP A 316 16.51 12.32 -9.77
C ASP A 316 17.51 13.19 -8.99
N GLU A 317 18.48 13.78 -9.71
CA GLU A 317 19.51 14.64 -9.13
C GLU A 317 18.95 15.94 -8.53
N LYS A 318 17.92 16.54 -9.14
CA LYS A 318 17.27 17.74 -8.59
C LYS A 318 16.61 17.42 -7.26
N VAL A 319 15.97 16.27 -7.15
CA VAL A 319 15.37 15.80 -5.89
C VAL A 319 16.47 15.54 -4.85
N ARG A 320 17.59 14.90 -5.20
CA ARG A 320 18.74 14.75 -4.29
C ARG A 320 19.33 16.09 -3.87
N ASN A 321 19.38 17.07 -4.76
CA ASN A 321 19.87 18.40 -4.45
C ASN A 321 18.90 19.15 -3.51
N ASN A 322 17.59 19.01 -3.69
CA ASN A 322 16.59 19.54 -2.77
C ASN A 322 16.62 18.86 -1.41
N ALA A 323 16.91 17.55 -1.33
CA ALA A 323 17.03 16.85 -0.05
C ALA A 323 18.11 17.47 0.86
N LYS A 324 19.11 18.16 0.31
CA LYS A 324 20.16 18.86 1.08
C LYS A 324 19.61 20.03 1.91
N CYS A 325 18.50 20.64 1.51
CA CYS A 325 17.89 21.71 2.30
C CYS A 325 17.11 21.19 3.52
N VAL A 326 16.93 19.87 3.65
CA VAL A 326 16.08 19.25 4.68
C VAL A 326 16.91 18.84 5.88
N ALA A 327 16.43 19.19 7.07
CA ALA A 327 17.06 18.90 8.35
C ALA A 327 16.15 18.07 9.25
N ALA A 328 16.74 17.16 10.01
CA ALA A 328 16.10 16.54 11.15
C ALA A 328 16.12 17.53 12.33
N VAL A 329 15.00 17.69 13.03
CA VAL A 329 14.88 18.59 14.17
C VAL A 329 14.74 17.76 15.44
N CYS A 330 15.78 17.78 16.27
CA CYS A 330 15.90 17.00 17.49
C CYS A 330 16.08 17.91 18.71
N MET A 331 15.86 17.36 19.91
CA MET A 331 16.25 18.02 21.16
C MET A 331 17.77 17.85 21.39
N GLU A 332 18.39 18.81 22.07
CA GLU A 332 19.82 18.73 22.41
C GLU A 332 20.22 17.47 23.19
N ASN A 333 19.33 16.96 24.04
CA ASN A 333 19.55 15.76 24.83
C ASN A 333 19.53 14.45 24.02
N SER A 334 19.13 14.52 22.73
CA SER A 334 19.22 13.40 21.78
C SER A 334 20.68 13.12 21.37
N PHE A 335 21.63 14.01 21.68
CA PHE A 335 23.03 13.86 21.28
C PHE A 335 23.95 13.56 22.47
N VAL A 336 25.04 12.86 22.17
CA VAL A 336 26.18 12.69 23.07
C VAL A 336 27.41 13.20 22.33
N ASP A 337 27.94 14.35 22.73
CA ASP A 337 29.19 14.86 22.19
C ASP A 337 30.33 13.91 22.57
N ARG A 338 31.15 13.54 21.58
CA ARG A 338 32.30 12.65 21.76
C ARG A 338 33.61 13.42 21.94
N ASN A 339 33.58 14.76 21.91
CA ASN A 339 34.76 15.64 21.98
C ASN A 339 35.80 15.34 20.90
N ARG A 340 35.35 14.94 19.69
CA ARG A 340 36.20 14.56 18.55
C ARG A 340 35.72 15.14 17.22
N GLY A 341 34.94 16.23 17.27
CA GLY A 341 34.33 16.85 16.08
C GLY A 341 33.04 16.17 15.60
N PHE A 342 32.57 15.13 16.28
CA PHE A 342 31.33 14.42 16.00
C PHE A 342 30.52 14.19 17.28
N SER A 343 29.21 14.17 17.12
CA SER A 343 28.25 13.80 18.16
C SER A 343 27.53 12.52 17.76
N THR A 344 27.26 11.65 18.73
CA THR A 344 26.42 10.47 18.51
C THR A 344 24.97 10.82 18.78
N LEU A 345 24.10 10.68 17.76
CA LEU A 345 22.66 10.70 17.92
C LEU A 345 22.22 9.42 18.64
N ARG A 346 21.43 9.55 19.70
CA ARG A 346 20.81 8.41 20.38
C ARG A 346 19.76 7.83 19.45
N VAL A 347 19.94 6.59 19.01
CA VAL A 347 19.02 5.91 18.09
C VAL A 347 18.54 4.58 18.66
N LYS A 348 17.37 4.14 18.20
CA LYS A 348 16.82 2.79 18.41
C LYS A 348 16.54 2.16 17.06
N ASN A 349 16.38 0.85 17.02
CA ASN A 349 15.95 0.19 15.79
C ASN A 349 14.46 0.51 15.51
N TYR A 350 14.15 0.92 14.28
CA TYR A 350 12.79 1.30 13.85
C TYR A 350 11.77 0.20 14.09
N GLY A 351 12.03 -0.99 13.54
CA GLY A 351 11.11 -2.12 13.59
C GLY A 351 10.83 -2.58 15.01
N LYS A 352 11.86 -2.69 15.84
CA LYS A 352 11.71 -3.01 17.28
C LYS A 352 10.95 -1.92 18.04
N THR A 353 11.19 -0.65 17.73
CA THR A 353 10.57 0.48 18.45
C THR A 353 9.06 0.53 18.22
N LEU A 354 8.60 0.24 17.01
CA LEU A 354 7.18 0.24 16.66
C LEU A 354 6.55 -1.16 16.64
N ASN A 355 7.29 -2.21 17.06
CA ASN A 355 6.88 -3.62 16.97
C ASN A 355 6.40 -4.01 15.55
N LEU A 356 7.15 -3.59 14.53
CA LEU A 356 6.88 -3.85 13.13
C LEU A 356 7.20 -5.30 12.76
N CYS A 357 6.56 -5.80 11.71
CA CYS A 357 6.94 -7.08 11.13
C CYS A 357 8.34 -6.98 10.50
N ASP A 358 9.14 -8.05 10.56
CA ASP A 358 10.53 -8.08 10.03
C ASP A 358 10.61 -7.80 8.51
N ILE A 359 9.49 -7.94 7.82
CA ILE A 359 9.33 -7.65 6.39
C ILE A 359 9.10 -6.16 6.10
N GLU A 360 8.85 -5.33 7.12
CA GLU A 360 8.53 -3.92 6.90
C GLU A 360 9.73 -3.18 6.29
N PRO A 361 9.49 -2.28 5.33
CA PRO A 361 10.50 -1.37 4.83
C PRO A 361 11.18 -0.62 5.97
N PHE A 362 12.49 -0.43 5.83
CA PHE A 362 13.33 0.27 6.81
C PHE A 362 13.36 -0.37 8.21
N HIS A 363 12.83 -1.58 8.43
CA HIS A 363 12.74 -2.23 9.74
C HIS A 363 14.06 -2.19 10.52
N TYR A 364 15.18 -2.38 9.83
CA TYR A 364 16.51 -2.44 10.44
C TYR A 364 17.18 -1.07 10.63
N GLN A 365 16.61 0.01 10.11
CA GLN A 365 17.19 1.34 10.19
C GLN A 365 17.09 1.94 11.60
N PRO A 366 18.00 2.86 11.95
CA PRO A 366 17.89 3.61 13.18
C PRO A 366 16.74 4.62 13.12
N VAL A 367 16.13 4.89 14.26
CA VAL A 367 15.26 6.06 14.50
C VAL A 367 15.79 6.85 15.67
N ALA A 368 15.74 8.18 15.59
CA ALA A 368 16.13 9.04 16.69
C ALA A 368 15.34 8.71 17.96
N SER A 369 16.04 8.68 19.10
CA SER A 369 15.44 8.46 20.42
C SER A 369 14.87 9.77 20.93
N GLY A 370 13.54 9.85 20.98
CA GLY A 370 12.81 11.04 21.43
C GLY A 370 11.91 11.60 20.34
N SER A 371 11.26 12.72 20.64
CA SER A 371 10.43 13.42 19.64
C SER A 371 11.32 14.08 18.61
N MET A 372 11.02 13.86 17.33
CA MET A 372 11.73 14.42 16.19
C MET A 372 10.73 15.00 15.21
N CYS A 373 11.11 16.07 14.53
CA CYS A 373 10.35 16.63 13.41
C CYS A 373 11.30 16.91 12.24
N THR A 374 10.76 17.50 11.18
CA THR A 374 11.54 17.94 10.02
C THR A 374 11.57 19.47 9.97
N GLY A 375 12.61 20.02 9.39
CA GLY A 375 12.68 21.43 8.99
C GLY A 375 13.44 21.58 7.69
N PHE A 376 13.43 22.76 7.09
CA PHE A 376 14.18 23.01 5.87
C PHE A 376 14.70 24.44 5.76
N LEU A 377 15.85 24.59 5.11
CA LEU A 377 16.59 25.84 4.98
C LEU A 377 15.95 26.77 3.93
N VAL A 378 15.65 28.01 4.32
CA VAL A 378 15.03 29.03 3.44
C VAL A 378 15.88 30.31 3.29
N LYS A 379 16.88 30.49 4.15
CA LYS A 379 18.04 31.39 3.96
C LYS A 379 19.26 30.71 4.56
N GLU A 380 20.46 31.25 4.32
CA GLU A 380 21.73 30.69 4.82
C GLU A 380 21.70 30.29 6.30
N ASP A 381 20.97 31.01 7.16
CA ASP A 381 20.86 30.71 8.59
C ASP A 381 19.41 30.74 9.10
N VAL A 382 18.44 30.50 8.22
CA VAL A 382 17.01 30.48 8.58
C VAL A 382 16.36 29.21 8.07
N VAL A 383 15.70 28.49 8.98
CA VAL A 383 14.93 27.29 8.68
C VAL A 383 13.45 27.49 8.98
N VAL A 384 12.59 26.81 8.23
CA VAL A 384 11.17 26.65 8.53
C VAL A 384 10.95 25.26 9.15
N THR A 385 10.09 25.16 10.15
CA THR A 385 9.56 23.90 10.72
C THR A 385 8.12 24.10 11.20
N ALA A 386 7.50 23.11 11.83
CA ALA A 386 6.15 23.23 12.40
C ALA A 386 6.17 24.03 13.72
N ALA A 387 5.18 24.93 13.92
CA ALA A 387 5.09 25.75 15.13
C ALA A 387 4.63 24.98 16.37
N HIS A 388 3.92 23.86 16.20
CA HIS A 388 3.64 22.97 17.33
C HIS A 388 4.90 22.30 17.86
N PHE A 389 5.98 22.23 17.06
CA PHE A 389 7.26 21.69 17.47
C PHE A 389 8.24 22.77 17.96
N ALA A 390 8.31 23.92 17.28
CA ALA A 390 9.19 25.02 17.63
C ALA A 390 8.43 26.25 18.15
N ASN A 391 8.83 26.72 19.35
CA ASN A 391 8.28 27.92 19.98
C ASN A 391 9.36 28.66 20.79
N GLU A 392 9.01 29.83 21.29
CA GLU A 392 9.90 30.75 22.01
C GLU A 392 10.54 30.10 23.26
N ASN A 393 9.86 29.14 23.89
CA ASN A 393 10.33 28.51 25.12
C ASN A 393 11.30 27.35 24.87
N ASN A 394 11.27 26.71 23.70
CA ASN A 394 12.10 25.53 23.42
C ASN A 394 13.15 25.72 22.31
N VAL A 395 13.07 26.81 21.54
CA VAL A 395 13.90 27.00 20.33
C VAL A 395 15.40 26.87 20.59
N THR A 396 15.89 27.28 21.76
CA THR A 396 17.31 27.19 22.16
C THR A 396 17.77 25.77 22.50
N ALA A 397 16.84 24.87 22.81
CA ALA A 397 17.08 23.44 23.04
C ALA A 397 16.99 22.62 21.74
N LEU A 398 16.47 23.19 20.65
CA LEU A 398 16.38 22.51 19.36
C LEU A 398 17.74 22.46 18.66
N ARG A 399 17.96 21.34 17.97
CA ARG A 399 19.09 21.11 17.06
C ARG A 399 18.56 20.73 15.69
N PHE A 400 19.06 21.42 14.67
CA PHE A 400 18.76 21.17 13.26
C PHE A 400 19.95 20.44 12.66
N VAL A 401 19.71 19.22 12.20
CA VAL A 401 20.75 18.32 11.69
C VAL A 401 20.59 18.13 10.20
N PHE A 402 21.53 18.66 9.43
CA PHE A 402 21.61 18.42 8.00
C PHE A 402 22.42 17.16 7.72
N GLY A 403 22.00 16.36 6.75
CA GLY A 403 22.71 15.14 6.36
C GLY A 403 22.37 13.87 7.17
N TYR A 404 21.34 13.87 8.02
CA TYR A 404 20.83 12.63 8.64
C TYR A 404 20.05 11.77 7.60
N LYS A 405 20.79 11.01 6.79
CA LYS A 405 20.24 10.25 5.66
C LYS A 405 21.05 8.98 5.40
N MET A 406 20.40 7.96 4.84
CA MET A 406 21.10 6.77 4.36
C MET A 406 21.80 7.12 3.04
N GLU A 407 23.13 7.19 3.05
CA GLU A 407 23.95 7.35 1.83
C GLU A 407 24.20 6.00 1.12
N GLU A 408 23.94 4.90 1.82
CA GLU A 408 24.04 3.53 1.34
C GLU A 408 23.18 2.60 2.24
N PRO A 409 22.83 1.38 1.80
CA PRO A 409 21.89 0.48 2.50
C PRO A 409 22.23 0.10 3.96
N TYR A 410 23.46 0.38 4.42
CA TYR A 410 23.93 0.09 5.78
C TYR A 410 24.75 1.24 6.39
N ALA A 411 24.52 2.47 5.91
CA ALA A 411 25.22 3.65 6.38
C ALA A 411 25.09 3.79 7.91
N ARG A 412 26.22 4.11 8.56
CA ARG A 412 26.26 4.44 9.98
C ARG A 412 25.85 5.90 10.17
N VAL A 413 24.57 6.13 10.39
CA VAL A 413 23.96 7.47 10.41
C VAL A 413 23.82 8.07 11.81
N GLU A 414 24.23 7.36 12.86
CA GLU A 414 24.20 7.86 14.23
C GLU A 414 25.40 8.75 14.60
N GLU A 415 26.49 8.74 13.82
CA GLU A 415 27.63 9.64 14.02
C GLU A 415 27.48 10.86 13.11
N ILE A 416 27.20 12.00 13.73
CA ILE A 416 26.91 13.25 13.02
C ILE A 416 28.09 14.22 13.22
N PRO A 417 28.71 14.75 12.16
CA PRO A 417 29.68 15.83 12.27
C PRO A 417 29.09 17.01 13.05
N ASN A 418 29.82 17.57 14.02
CA ASN A 418 29.31 18.69 14.82
C ASN A 418 29.00 19.92 13.95
N GLU A 419 29.73 20.10 12.84
CA GLU A 419 29.48 21.13 11.84
C GLU A 419 28.08 21.03 11.20
N ASN A 420 27.51 19.83 11.12
CA ASN A 420 26.16 19.56 10.59
C ASN A 420 25.05 19.76 11.63
N ILE A 421 25.38 20.06 12.89
CA ILE A 421 24.44 20.26 14.00
C ILE A 421 24.34 21.76 14.33
N TYR A 422 23.20 22.35 14.02
CA TYR A 422 22.94 23.78 14.20
C TYR A 422 21.97 24.01 15.36
N LYS A 423 22.18 25.07 16.13
CA LYS A 423 21.33 25.42 17.28
C LYS A 423 20.32 26.49 16.88
N GLY A 424 19.07 26.34 17.29
CA GLY A 424 18.09 27.43 17.21
C GLY A 424 18.45 28.57 18.16
N ILE A 425 18.51 29.81 17.68
CA ILE A 425 18.70 31.01 18.53
C ILE A 425 17.35 31.57 18.95
N LYS A 426 16.46 31.81 18.00
CA LYS A 426 15.17 32.47 18.23
C LYS A 426 14.17 32.17 17.13
N ILE A 427 12.89 32.28 17.49
CA ILE A 427 11.79 32.36 16.53
C ILE A 427 11.81 33.75 15.88
N ILE A 428 11.78 33.83 14.55
CA ILE A 428 11.69 35.11 13.80
C ILE A 428 10.29 35.35 13.20
N GLY A 429 9.48 34.29 13.10
CA GLY A 429 8.08 34.35 12.70
C GLY A 429 7.41 33.03 13.06
N ARG A 430 6.16 33.06 13.49
CA ARG A 430 5.44 31.86 13.92
C ARG A 430 3.95 32.04 13.80
N ASN A 431 3.28 30.97 13.35
CA ASN A 431 1.85 30.84 13.43
C ASN A 431 1.51 29.42 13.90
N LEU A 432 0.73 29.33 14.97
CA LEU A 432 0.25 28.05 15.53
C LEU A 432 -1.24 27.95 15.28
N ILE A 433 -1.70 26.76 14.89
CA ILE A 433 -3.13 26.44 14.72
C ILE A 433 -3.95 26.92 15.92
N ARG A 434 -4.83 27.90 15.67
CA ARG A 434 -5.79 28.47 16.63
C ARG A 434 -7.01 28.98 15.86
N GLY A 435 -8.21 28.87 16.45
CA GLY A 435 -9.42 29.59 16.02
C GLY A 435 -9.77 29.46 14.53
N GLY A 436 -9.97 28.24 14.02
CA GLY A 436 -10.36 28.00 12.62
C GLY A 436 -9.22 28.09 11.59
N ASN A 437 -8.05 28.65 11.94
CA ASN A 437 -6.87 28.64 11.09
C ASN A 437 -6.11 27.30 11.21
N LYS A 438 -5.82 26.66 10.07
CA LYS A 438 -5.05 25.40 9.97
C LYS A 438 -3.56 25.59 9.61
N SER A 439 -3.09 26.84 9.61
CA SER A 439 -1.69 27.20 9.35
C SER A 439 -0.81 26.97 10.59
N ASP A 440 0.28 26.22 10.41
CA ASP A 440 1.21 25.77 11.45
C ASP A 440 2.66 25.83 10.94
N TRP A 441 3.38 26.90 11.28
CA TRP A 441 4.74 27.11 10.80
C TRP A 441 5.54 28.02 11.75
N ALA A 442 6.83 27.76 11.87
CA ALA A 442 7.78 28.58 12.60
C ALA A 442 9.06 28.76 11.78
N LEU A 443 9.50 30.01 11.68
CA LEU A 443 10.80 30.39 11.17
C LEU A 443 11.78 30.52 12.34
N VAL A 444 12.91 29.84 12.23
CA VAL A 444 13.93 29.77 13.27
C VAL A 444 15.24 30.31 12.72
N LYS A 445 15.84 31.26 13.46
CA LYS A 445 17.21 31.71 13.22
C LYS A 445 18.19 30.69 13.81
N LEU A 446 19.14 30.23 13.01
CA LEU A 446 20.22 29.34 13.43
C LEU A 446 21.40 30.12 14.01
N ASP A 447 22.28 29.41 14.71
CA ASP A 447 23.47 29.95 15.37
C ASP A 447 24.59 30.38 14.42
N ARG A 448 24.57 29.86 13.18
CA ARG A 448 25.52 30.16 12.12
C ARG A 448 24.90 29.84 10.75
N SER A 449 25.53 30.34 9.68
CA SER A 449 25.19 29.96 8.32
C SER A 449 25.44 28.48 8.06
N VAL A 450 24.55 27.87 7.30
CA VAL A 450 24.61 26.47 6.88
C VAL A 450 25.40 26.39 5.58
N GLU A 451 26.57 25.77 5.65
CA GLU A 451 27.49 25.62 4.52
C GLU A 451 27.24 24.31 3.77
N GLY A 452 27.48 24.29 2.46
CA GLY A 452 27.39 23.09 1.62
C GLY A 452 25.97 22.53 1.39
N GLN A 453 24.94 23.12 2.00
CA GLN A 453 23.54 22.76 1.80
C GLN A 453 22.85 23.70 0.81
N THR A 454 21.74 23.23 0.23
CA THR A 454 20.91 24.05 -0.66
C THR A 454 19.92 24.87 0.16
N VAL A 455 19.65 26.09 -0.31
CA VAL A 455 18.51 26.89 0.17
C VAL A 455 17.30 26.52 -0.67
N ALA A 456 16.18 26.18 -0.01
CA ALA A 456 14.96 25.78 -0.68
C ALA A 456 14.37 26.94 -1.51
N ALA A 457 14.12 26.69 -2.80
CA ALA A 457 13.38 27.62 -3.63
C ALA A 457 11.89 27.63 -3.23
N LEU A 458 11.36 28.77 -2.84
CA LEU A 458 9.97 28.92 -2.41
C LEU A 458 9.08 29.37 -3.58
N SER A 459 8.04 28.61 -3.88
CA SER A 459 7.13 28.93 -4.96
C SER A 459 6.27 30.16 -4.64
N LYS A 460 6.23 31.11 -5.57
CA LYS A 460 5.29 32.25 -5.58
C LYS A 460 4.04 31.97 -6.41
N LYS A 461 3.97 30.79 -7.04
CA LYS A 461 2.87 30.42 -7.94
C LYS A 461 1.64 30.00 -7.14
N LYS A 462 0.46 30.14 -7.75
CA LYS A 462 -0.78 29.61 -7.18
C LYS A 462 -0.74 28.09 -7.21
N ILE A 463 -1.22 27.48 -6.14
CA ILE A 463 -1.39 26.02 -6.02
C ILE A 463 -2.76 25.64 -6.58
N PHE A 464 -2.86 24.50 -7.25
CA PHE A 464 -4.11 23.99 -7.82
C PHE A 464 -4.31 22.51 -7.48
N CYS A 465 -5.56 22.04 -7.51
CA CYS A 465 -5.86 20.61 -7.31
C CYS A 465 -5.22 19.76 -8.42
N ASP A 466 -4.88 18.52 -8.08
CA ASP A 466 -4.17 17.55 -8.93
C ASP A 466 -2.73 17.96 -9.32
N GLN A 467 -2.23 19.09 -8.81
CA GLN A 467 -0.83 19.49 -8.97
C GLN A 467 0.10 18.38 -8.43
N PRO A 468 1.02 17.84 -9.25
CA PRO A 468 1.88 16.74 -8.84
C PRO A 468 2.95 17.22 -7.88
N ILE A 469 3.12 16.51 -6.77
CA ILE A 469 3.98 16.91 -5.66
C ILE A 469 4.73 15.71 -5.07
N TYR A 470 5.80 16.01 -4.35
CA TYR A 470 6.53 15.04 -3.54
C TYR A 470 6.92 15.66 -2.20
N VAL A 471 7.26 14.81 -1.23
CA VAL A 471 7.70 15.24 0.10
C VAL A 471 9.03 14.59 0.45
N ILE A 472 9.86 15.36 1.14
CA ILE A 472 11.13 14.88 1.70
C ILE A 472 11.12 15.21 3.19
N GLY A 473 11.38 14.22 4.03
CA GLY A 473 11.39 14.45 5.48
C GLY A 473 11.90 13.27 6.27
N HIS A 474 11.64 13.31 7.58
CA HIS A 474 12.13 12.31 8.53
C HIS A 474 10.98 11.59 9.27
N PRO A 475 10.19 10.76 8.56
CA PRO A 475 9.09 9.99 9.16
C PRO A 475 9.53 9.19 10.38
N CYS A 476 8.75 9.20 11.47
CA CYS A 476 8.92 8.35 12.64
C CYS A 476 10.35 8.35 13.25
N GLY A 477 11.15 9.39 13.05
CA GLY A 477 12.55 9.40 13.51
C GLY A 477 13.56 8.83 12.50
N LEU A 478 13.12 8.33 11.35
CA LEU A 478 13.98 7.69 10.34
C LEU A 478 14.94 8.71 9.70
N PRO A 479 16.09 8.24 9.17
CA PRO A 479 16.90 9.00 8.24
C PRO A 479 16.05 9.45 7.06
N LEU A 480 16.45 10.53 6.39
CA LEU A 480 15.70 11.18 5.32
C LEU A 480 15.05 10.17 4.36
N LYS A 481 13.74 10.34 4.14
CA LYS A 481 12.95 9.60 3.16
C LYS A 481 12.38 10.55 2.13
N TYR A 482 12.37 10.07 0.90
CA TYR A 482 11.69 10.68 -0.23
C TYR A 482 10.41 9.89 -0.52
N ALA A 483 9.28 10.59 -0.61
CA ALA A 483 8.01 10.01 -1.04
C ALA A 483 7.52 10.70 -2.33
N PRO A 484 7.67 10.06 -3.51
CA PRO A 484 7.24 10.60 -4.81
C PRO A 484 5.72 10.50 -4.99
N GLY A 485 5.21 10.94 -6.15
CA GLY A 485 3.94 10.42 -6.71
C GLY A 485 2.65 10.90 -6.06
N ALA A 486 2.69 12.02 -5.34
CA ALA A 486 1.51 12.62 -4.72
C ALA A 486 0.92 13.75 -5.58
N SER A 487 -0.28 14.18 -5.23
CA SER A 487 -1.02 15.28 -5.81
C SER A 487 -1.79 16.06 -4.74
N VAL A 488 -1.98 17.35 -5.00
CA VAL A 488 -2.83 18.23 -4.20
C VAL A 488 -4.30 17.82 -4.38
N ARG A 489 -5.06 17.81 -3.29
CA ARG A 489 -6.47 17.39 -3.26
C ARG A 489 -7.44 18.55 -3.17
N ASN A 490 -7.22 19.41 -2.19
CA ASN A 490 -8.03 20.60 -1.97
C ASN A 490 -7.11 21.76 -1.60
N VAL A 491 -7.46 22.96 -2.05
CA VAL A 491 -6.69 24.18 -1.79
C VAL A 491 -7.57 25.18 -1.09
N GLU A 492 -7.11 25.66 0.05
CA GLU A 492 -7.78 26.67 0.87
C GLU A 492 -6.86 27.90 1.01
N GLU A 493 -7.33 28.94 1.68
CA GLU A 493 -6.59 30.20 1.77
C GLU A 493 -5.20 30.04 2.42
N THR A 494 -5.11 29.34 3.54
CA THR A 494 -3.86 29.21 4.33
C THR A 494 -3.24 27.82 4.27
N TYR A 495 -3.96 26.81 3.78
CA TYR A 495 -3.52 25.41 3.75
C TYR A 495 -4.00 24.68 2.48
N PHE A 496 -3.47 23.49 2.24
CA PHE A 496 -3.99 22.54 1.25
C PHE A 496 -3.92 21.13 1.81
N SER A 497 -4.76 20.24 1.28
CA SER A 497 -4.68 18.81 1.56
C SER A 497 -4.04 18.08 0.38
N ALA A 498 -3.34 16.98 0.66
CA ALA A 498 -2.62 16.19 -0.34
C ALA A 498 -2.60 14.70 0.01
N ASN A 499 -2.50 13.82 -0.98
CA ASN A 499 -2.39 12.36 -0.79
C ASN A 499 -0.96 11.88 -0.48
N LEU A 500 -0.18 12.66 0.28
CA LEU A 500 1.21 12.33 0.60
C LEU A 500 1.32 10.97 1.32
N ASP A 501 2.26 10.13 0.89
CA ASP A 501 2.63 8.90 1.61
C ASP A 501 3.62 9.20 2.74
N ILE A 502 3.08 9.71 3.85
CA ILE A 502 3.85 10.09 5.03
C ILE A 502 3.44 9.26 6.24
N TYR A 503 4.45 8.83 7.01
CA TYR A 503 4.23 8.32 8.36
C TYR A 503 4.02 9.47 9.37
N SER A 504 3.80 9.12 10.64
CA SER A 504 3.87 10.07 11.75
C SER A 504 5.22 10.80 11.80
N ASP A 505 5.29 11.92 12.52
CA ASP A 505 6.50 12.74 12.72
C ASP A 505 7.10 13.38 11.44
N ASN A 506 6.32 13.45 10.36
CA ASN A 506 6.68 14.23 9.15
C ASN A 506 6.40 15.74 9.29
N ALA A 507 5.93 16.20 10.44
CA ALA A 507 5.64 17.61 10.65
C ALA A 507 6.88 18.48 10.36
N GLY A 508 6.67 19.56 9.63
CA GLY A 508 7.72 20.48 9.20
C GLY A 508 8.44 20.08 7.91
N SER A 509 8.06 18.96 7.27
CA SER A 509 8.66 18.55 5.99
C SER A 509 8.24 19.46 4.83
N PRO A 510 9.17 19.85 3.94
CA PRO A 510 8.82 20.59 2.73
C PRO A 510 8.06 19.70 1.74
N VAL A 511 7.01 20.27 1.16
CA VAL A 511 6.25 19.70 0.04
C VAL A 511 6.66 20.45 -1.23
N PHE A 512 7.20 19.73 -2.20
CA PHE A 512 7.71 20.29 -3.45
C PHE A 512 6.75 20.03 -4.60
N ASP A 513 6.68 20.98 -5.54
CA ASP A 513 6.14 20.75 -6.86
C ASP A 513 7.04 19.77 -7.64
N SER A 514 6.45 18.75 -8.26
CA SER A 514 7.21 17.71 -8.97
C SER A 514 7.81 18.19 -10.29
N ASN A 515 7.30 19.27 -10.87
CA ASN A 515 7.79 19.83 -12.14
C ASN A 515 8.82 20.93 -11.91
N THR A 516 8.56 21.85 -10.96
CA THR A 516 9.43 23.01 -10.71
C THR A 516 10.47 22.73 -9.63
N HIS A 517 10.25 21.74 -8.77
CA HIS A 517 11.07 21.44 -7.60
C HIS A 517 11.14 22.62 -6.60
N GLU A 518 10.19 23.54 -6.65
CA GLU A 518 10.02 24.61 -5.65
C GLU A 518 9.11 24.11 -4.53
N VAL A 519 9.38 24.53 -3.29
CA VAL A 519 8.51 24.26 -2.14
C VAL A 519 7.21 25.02 -2.31
N ILE A 520 6.08 24.32 -2.17
CA ILE A 520 4.73 24.88 -2.21
C ILE A 520 4.05 24.88 -0.83
N GLY A 521 4.54 24.06 0.09
CA GLY A 521 4.00 23.98 1.44
C GLY A 521 4.88 23.24 2.43
N ILE A 522 4.38 23.16 3.65
CA ILE A 522 5.01 22.46 4.77
C ILE A 522 3.98 21.53 5.42
N VAL A 523 4.36 20.28 5.64
CA VAL A 523 3.50 19.27 6.28
C VAL A 523 3.21 19.68 7.72
N VAL A 524 1.93 19.68 8.09
CA VAL A 524 1.48 19.94 9.46
C VAL A 524 1.18 18.64 10.18
N HIS A 525 0.27 17.84 9.63
CA HIS A 525 -0.01 16.51 10.13
C HIS A 525 -0.52 15.59 9.02
N GLY A 526 -0.22 14.30 9.16
CA GLY A 526 -0.78 13.24 8.33
C GLY A 526 -2.05 12.62 8.93
N TYR A 527 -2.50 11.53 8.33
CA TYR A 527 -3.58 10.73 8.88
C TYR A 527 -3.14 9.99 10.15
N LYS A 528 -4.05 9.84 11.12
CA LYS A 528 -3.73 9.32 12.48
C LYS A 528 -3.34 7.84 12.53
N ARG A 529 -3.50 7.07 11.45
CA ARG A 529 -3.23 5.62 11.45
C ARG A 529 -2.30 5.24 10.31
N ASN A 530 -1.04 4.96 10.63
CA ASN A 530 -0.02 4.54 9.66
C ASN A 530 0.13 3.01 9.56
N PHE A 531 -0.26 2.28 10.61
CA PHE A 531 -0.04 0.84 10.72
C PHE A 531 -1.32 0.07 11.06
N ARG A 532 -1.39 -1.18 10.62
CA ARG A 532 -2.41 -2.16 11.00
C ARG A 532 -1.77 -3.31 11.76
N TRP A 533 -2.46 -3.78 12.79
CA TRP A 533 -2.02 -4.90 13.61
C TRP A 533 -2.33 -6.22 12.89
N THR A 534 -1.36 -7.14 12.85
CA THR A 534 -1.50 -8.47 12.22
C THR A 534 -1.91 -9.57 13.20
N GLY A 535 -2.00 -9.28 14.49
CA GLY A 535 -2.08 -10.30 15.55
C GLY A 535 -0.75 -10.53 16.28
N LYS A 536 0.39 -10.20 15.64
CA LYS A 536 1.74 -10.39 16.21
C LYS A 536 2.65 -9.16 16.09
N CYS A 537 2.57 -8.45 14.98
CA CYS A 537 3.38 -7.28 14.67
C CYS A 537 2.56 -6.26 13.85
N TRP A 538 3.07 -5.04 13.74
CA TRP A 538 2.48 -3.98 12.93
C TRP A 538 3.01 -4.01 11.49
N THR A 539 2.14 -3.74 10.53
CA THR A 539 2.51 -3.56 9.11
C THR A 539 1.95 -2.24 8.59
N SER A 540 2.67 -1.61 7.67
CA SER A 540 2.22 -0.37 7.03
C SER A 540 0.86 -0.55 6.38
N ILE A 541 -0.01 0.45 6.56
CA ILE A 541 -1.25 0.51 5.80
C ILE A 541 -0.89 1.00 4.40
N ILE A 542 -1.05 0.12 3.43
CA ILE A 542 -0.85 0.42 2.01
C ILE A 542 -2.23 0.64 1.40
N TYR A 543 -2.40 1.79 0.74
CA TYR A 543 -3.65 2.13 0.07
C TYR A 543 -3.59 1.72 -1.42
N PRO A 544 -4.59 0.98 -1.95
CA PRO A 544 -4.62 0.52 -3.34
C PRO A 544 -4.69 1.64 -4.38
N THR A 545 -5.04 2.85 -3.98
CA THR A 545 -4.86 4.05 -4.79
C THR A 545 -4.56 5.20 -3.83
N ARG A 546 -3.64 6.08 -4.23
CA ARG A 546 -3.45 7.36 -3.53
C ARG A 546 -4.65 8.31 -3.73
N ASP A 547 -5.63 7.92 -4.55
CA ASP A 547 -6.79 8.74 -4.95
C ASP A 547 -7.98 8.72 -4.02
N ILE A 548 -8.26 7.61 -3.34
CA ILE A 548 -9.59 7.42 -2.73
C ILE A 548 -9.50 7.27 -1.20
N TYR A 549 -8.34 6.85 -0.66
CA TYR A 549 -8.26 6.41 0.74
C TYR A 549 -7.24 7.17 1.62
N SER A 550 -6.38 8.00 1.06
CA SER A 550 -5.60 8.93 1.89
C SER A 550 -6.53 10.06 2.33
N ARG A 551 -6.97 10.09 3.60
CA ARG A 551 -7.72 11.24 4.16
C ARG A 551 -6.86 12.52 4.31
N GLY A 552 -5.90 12.71 3.42
CA GLY A 552 -5.07 13.91 3.22
C GLY A 552 -4.03 14.14 4.32
N ALA A 553 -2.79 14.40 3.94
CA ALA A 553 -1.90 15.22 4.75
C ALA A 553 -2.34 16.69 4.63
N GLU A 554 -2.43 17.39 5.75
CA GLU A 554 -2.68 18.84 5.76
C GLU A 554 -1.34 19.57 5.74
N CYS A 555 -1.23 20.54 4.83
CA CYS A 555 -0.01 21.29 4.58
C CYS A 555 -0.29 22.79 4.63
N THR A 556 0.51 23.53 5.38
CA THR A 556 0.46 25.00 5.34
C THR A 556 1.06 25.48 4.03
N ARG A 557 0.41 26.47 3.39
CA ARG A 557 0.89 27.06 2.14
C ARG A 557 2.11 27.95 2.36
N VAL A 558 3.07 27.92 1.43
CA VAL A 558 4.26 28.79 1.45
C VAL A 558 3.90 30.28 1.52
N SER A 559 2.76 30.70 0.94
CA SER A 559 2.26 32.08 0.99
C SER A 559 2.14 32.64 2.41
N GLU A 560 1.96 31.79 3.42
CA GLU A 560 1.81 32.19 4.82
C GLU A 560 3.11 32.75 5.42
N PHE A 561 4.28 32.28 4.96
CA PHE A 561 5.56 32.63 5.55
C PHE A 561 6.60 33.20 4.57
N ILE A 562 6.35 33.12 3.26
CA ILE A 562 7.31 33.55 2.23
C ILE A 562 7.75 35.01 2.37
N ARG A 563 6.87 35.89 2.88
CA ARG A 563 7.18 37.32 3.11
C ARG A 563 8.27 37.56 4.14
N TYR A 564 8.46 36.63 5.08
CA TYR A 564 9.51 36.70 6.09
C TYR A 564 10.84 36.12 5.58
N CYS A 565 10.81 35.47 4.43
CA CYS A 565 11.97 34.84 3.79
C CYS A 565 12.60 35.71 2.69
N GLN A 566 12.05 36.90 2.43
CA GLN A 566 12.58 37.85 1.45
C GLN A 566 13.62 38.79 2.06
#